data_AF-A0A059J111-F1
#
_entry.id   AF-A0A059J111-F1
#
_cell.length_a   1.000
_cell.length_b   1.000
_cell.length_c   1.000
_cell.angle_alpha   90.00
_cell.angle_beta   90.00
_cell.angle_gamma   90.00
#
_symmetry.space_group_name_H-M   'P 1'
#
loop_
_entity.id
_entity.type
_entity.pdbx_description
1 polymer ?
#
loop_
_entity_poly.entity_id
_entity_poly.type
_entity_poly.pdbx_seq_one_letter_code
_entity_poly.pdbx_strand_id
1 'polypeptide(L)'
;MNVDKQLWFFRFERQEVTTFKQVHKSWQEVIMAGVSLQSTLRILDLSPDDRDKYNFYIFSPSMKAAVQLLNDKSVYVTWQLYCQLDPMVEIIVRPLQDVSPNSSRCPSSQASLAQRRKQLKRLLKIWMFCKMMPTKTLAPEDKVVLDLGGGKSEVFSKEYLLGWIRAELENGKGLDDIVVTSMTPKHRPIEIQLTKDVWIKSLLRGAWKEEFQAIWSIETEIQIERSDALQELKDTFPSFENNACVFLQDLKQFGRSSDARDRLLASNHEFFLGAPYFSSETVTAILKLPFGHNTFHANLKDLIAKKQERGQSDEICASHDLAPLVEKAFGIRWSSVRKMKELKLQPANAKPSKQRAKKDGTSKIKALRRMFSRARLE
;
A
#
# COMPACT_ATOMS: atom_id res chain seq x y z
N MET A 1 -28.49 -3.14 -12.07
CA MET A 1 -29.08 -3.01 -10.72
C MET A 1 -29.97 -1.76 -10.76
N ASN A 2 -31.12 -1.73 -10.09
CA ASN A 2 -31.81 -0.44 -9.92
C ASN A 2 -31.00 0.37 -8.90
N VAL A 3 -30.39 1.46 -9.36
CA VAL A 3 -29.53 2.34 -8.54
C VAL A 3 -30.28 2.86 -7.32
N ASP A 4 -31.61 2.99 -7.41
CA ASP A 4 -32.48 3.41 -6.31
C ASP A 4 -32.41 2.53 -5.06
N LYS A 5 -31.94 1.28 -5.19
CA LYS A 5 -31.79 0.33 -4.07
C LYS A 5 -30.37 0.26 -3.52
N GLN A 6 -29.44 1.05 -4.06
CA GLN A 6 -28.05 1.06 -3.61
C GLN A 6 -27.93 1.76 -2.25
N LEU A 7 -27.28 1.11 -1.29
CA LEU A 7 -27.03 1.65 0.04
C LEU A 7 -25.68 2.35 0.08
N TRP A 8 -25.66 3.59 0.57
CA TRP A 8 -24.44 4.38 0.74
C TRP A 8 -24.09 4.52 2.21
N PHE A 9 -22.88 4.12 2.56
CA PHE A 9 -22.32 4.32 3.88
C PHE A 9 -21.29 5.43 3.83
N PHE A 10 -21.47 6.44 4.67
CA PHE A 10 -20.49 7.48 4.90
C PHE A 10 -19.87 7.22 6.26
N ARG A 11 -18.56 7.08 6.30
CA ARG A 11 -17.83 6.88 7.54
C ARG A 11 -16.81 7.98 7.72
N PHE A 12 -16.81 8.57 8.91
CA PHE A 12 -15.64 9.29 9.41
C PHE A 12 -14.95 8.42 10.45
N GLU A 13 -13.69 8.13 10.22
CA GLU A 13 -12.85 7.42 11.17
C GLU A 13 -11.51 8.13 11.31
N ARG A 14 -10.94 8.06 12.51
CA ARG A 14 -9.59 8.52 12.81
C ARG A 14 -8.75 7.31 13.15
N GLN A 15 -7.48 7.35 12.79
CA GLN A 15 -6.55 6.28 13.11
C GLN A 15 -6.34 6.14 14.62
N GLU A 16 -6.30 7.27 15.32
CA GLU A 16 -6.00 7.39 16.76
C GLU A 16 -7.14 6.90 17.66
N VAL A 17 -8.34 6.67 17.12
CA VAL A 17 -9.55 6.43 17.92
C VAL A 17 -10.27 5.17 17.47
N THR A 18 -10.72 4.35 18.42
CA THR A 18 -11.47 3.11 18.17
C THR A 18 -12.92 3.35 17.73
N THR A 19 -13.42 4.56 17.94
CA THR A 19 -14.77 4.97 17.58
C THR A 19 -14.81 5.58 16.18
N PHE A 20 -15.91 5.36 15.48
CA PHE A 20 -16.15 5.92 14.16
C PHE A 20 -17.56 6.44 14.06
N LYS A 21 -17.74 7.50 13.29
CA LYS A 21 -19.07 7.98 12.92
C LYS A 21 -19.47 7.32 11.62
N GLN A 22 -20.67 6.73 11.57
CA GLN A 22 -21.20 6.16 10.35
C GLN A 22 -22.64 6.61 10.15
N VAL A 23 -22.91 7.13 8.95
CA VAL A 23 -24.23 7.49 8.48
C VAL A 23 -24.53 6.62 7.26
N HIS A 24 -25.78 6.20 7.12
CA HIS A 24 -26.24 5.50 5.92
C HIS A 24 -27.30 6.34 5.22
N LYS A 25 -27.26 6.32 3.89
CA LYS A 25 -28.18 7.05 3.01
C LYS A 25 -28.61 6.15 1.86
N SER A 26 -29.84 6.33 1.41
CA SER A 26 -30.30 5.84 0.13
C SER A 26 -29.66 6.63 -1.01
N TRP A 27 -29.61 6.05 -2.21
CA TRP A 27 -29.13 6.76 -3.40
C TRP A 27 -29.85 8.09 -3.64
N GLN A 28 -31.17 8.14 -3.42
CA GLN A 28 -31.98 9.35 -3.59
C GLN A 28 -31.54 10.46 -2.62
N GLU A 29 -31.32 10.13 -1.35
CA GLU A 29 -30.80 11.09 -0.38
C GLU A 29 -29.38 11.58 -0.74
N VAL A 30 -28.54 10.71 -1.30
CA VAL A 30 -27.19 11.08 -1.75
C VAL A 30 -27.25 12.04 -2.94
N ILE A 31 -28.13 11.78 -3.92
CA ILE A 31 -28.35 12.71 -5.04
C ILE A 31 -28.86 14.05 -4.52
N MET A 32 -29.86 14.04 -3.62
CA MET A 32 -30.44 15.27 -3.08
C MET A 32 -29.41 16.11 -2.30
N ALA A 33 -28.48 15.47 -1.60
CA ALA A 33 -27.39 16.15 -0.91
C ALA A 33 -26.29 16.65 -1.86
N GLY A 34 -26.28 16.19 -3.11
CA GLY A 34 -25.18 16.35 -4.07
C GLY A 34 -24.10 15.28 -3.88
N VAL A 35 -23.49 14.84 -4.97
CA VAL A 35 -22.37 13.86 -4.94
C VAL A 35 -21.04 14.64 -4.98
N SER A 36 -20.54 15.06 -3.82
CA SER A 36 -19.27 15.79 -3.70
C SER A 36 -18.53 15.43 -2.41
N LEU A 37 -17.25 15.81 -2.32
CA LEU A 37 -16.48 15.71 -1.09
C LEU A 37 -17.06 16.63 -0.01
N GLN A 38 -17.55 17.80 -0.42
CA GLN A 38 -18.16 18.76 0.51
C GLN A 38 -19.50 18.26 1.07
N SER A 39 -20.35 17.64 0.25
CA SER A 39 -21.60 17.04 0.72
C SER A 39 -21.33 15.83 1.62
N THR A 40 -20.27 15.06 1.34
CA THR A 40 -19.80 13.97 2.20
C THR A 40 -19.48 14.47 3.61
N LEU A 41 -18.78 15.61 3.73
CA LEU A 41 -18.50 16.24 5.04
C LEU A 41 -19.80 16.67 5.73
N ARG A 42 -20.74 17.30 5.01
CA ARG A 42 -22.06 17.67 5.57
C ARG A 42 -22.83 16.46 6.09
N ILE A 43 -22.87 15.36 5.34
CA ILE A 43 -23.55 14.12 5.75
C ILE A 43 -22.94 13.55 7.05
N LEU A 44 -21.64 13.76 7.24
CA LEU A 44 -20.90 13.35 8.43
C LEU A 44 -20.91 14.40 9.55
N ASP A 45 -21.71 15.46 9.44
CA ASP A 45 -21.69 16.66 10.29
C ASP A 45 -20.26 17.18 10.58
N LEU A 46 -19.42 17.20 9.56
CA LEU A 46 -18.09 17.81 9.57
C LEU A 46 -18.15 19.16 8.84
N SER A 47 -17.22 20.06 9.17
CA SER A 47 -17.12 21.37 8.53
C SER A 47 -16.89 21.21 7.01
N PRO A 48 -17.78 21.72 6.15
CA PRO A 48 -17.66 21.56 4.70
C PRO A 48 -16.48 22.31 4.10
N ASP A 49 -15.98 23.33 4.81
CA ASP A 49 -14.85 24.17 4.37
C ASP A 49 -13.49 23.54 4.70
N ASP A 50 -13.49 22.47 5.52
CA ASP A 50 -12.27 21.78 5.96
C ASP A 50 -11.84 20.65 5.02
N ARG A 51 -12.22 20.70 3.74
CA ARG A 51 -11.95 19.62 2.76
C ARG A 51 -10.47 19.22 2.73
N ASP A 52 -9.56 20.19 2.76
CA ASP A 52 -8.12 19.94 2.65
C ASP A 52 -7.52 19.32 3.92
N LYS A 53 -8.28 19.21 5.01
CA LYS A 53 -7.87 18.51 6.23
C LYS A 53 -8.17 17.02 6.19
N TYR A 54 -8.77 16.51 5.11
CA TYR A 54 -9.23 15.12 5.02
C TYR A 54 -8.82 14.42 3.74
N ASN A 55 -8.52 13.12 3.88
CA ASN A 55 -8.47 12.16 2.80
C ASN A 55 -9.81 11.43 2.67
N PHE A 56 -10.25 11.26 1.42
CA PHE A 56 -11.51 10.59 1.09
C PHE A 56 -11.18 9.32 0.32
N TYR A 57 -11.90 8.24 0.62
CA TYR A 57 -11.74 6.96 -0.05
C TYR A 57 -13.09 6.37 -0.39
N ILE A 58 -13.19 5.68 -1.53
CA ILE A 58 -14.38 4.92 -1.94
C ILE A 58 -14.07 3.44 -1.95
N PHE A 59 -15.01 2.64 -1.47
CA PHE A 59 -14.95 1.20 -1.49
C PHE A 59 -16.30 0.61 -1.87
N SER A 60 -16.27 -0.49 -2.60
CA SER A 60 -17.44 -1.30 -2.89
C SER A 60 -17.05 -2.79 -2.93
N PRO A 61 -18.01 -3.72 -2.81
CA PRO A 61 -17.73 -5.15 -2.80
C PRO A 61 -16.99 -5.69 -4.03
N SER A 62 -17.12 -5.03 -5.18
CA SER A 62 -16.39 -5.41 -6.40
C SER A 62 -14.93 -4.95 -6.40
N MET A 63 -14.54 -4.08 -5.45
CA MET A 63 -13.18 -3.56 -5.33
C MET A 63 -12.37 -4.40 -4.32
N LYS A 64 -11.09 -4.62 -4.61
CA LYS A 64 -10.18 -5.32 -3.68
C LYS A 64 -9.66 -4.43 -2.54
N ALA A 65 -9.65 -3.13 -2.77
CA ALA A 65 -9.09 -2.12 -1.90
C ALA A 65 -9.90 -0.82 -2.04
N ALA A 66 -9.85 0.04 -1.03
CA ALA A 66 -10.45 1.35 -1.12
C ALA A 66 -9.56 2.27 -1.99
N VAL A 67 -10.18 3.11 -2.82
CA VAL A 67 -9.48 4.02 -3.73
C VAL A 67 -9.61 5.44 -3.22
N GLN A 68 -8.50 6.19 -3.20
CA GLN A 68 -8.52 7.59 -2.77
C GLN A 68 -9.27 8.46 -3.79
N LEU A 69 -10.17 9.31 -3.30
CA LEU A 69 -10.94 10.26 -4.07
C LEU A 69 -10.24 11.62 -4.03
N LEU A 70 -9.73 12.05 -5.18
CA LEU A 70 -8.95 13.29 -5.30
C LEU A 70 -9.81 14.57 -5.40
N ASN A 71 -11.03 14.52 -5.93
CA ASN A 71 -11.91 15.68 -6.15
C ASN A 71 -13.36 15.23 -6.34
N ASP A 72 -14.30 16.16 -6.51
CA ASP A 72 -15.72 15.82 -6.70
C ASP A 72 -15.95 14.95 -7.95
N LYS A 73 -15.18 15.19 -9.02
CA LYS A 73 -15.24 14.42 -10.26
C LYS A 73 -14.82 12.97 -10.03
N SER A 74 -13.81 12.72 -9.19
CA SER A 74 -13.33 11.37 -8.90
C SER A 74 -14.37 10.54 -8.14
N VAL A 75 -15.24 11.16 -7.34
CA VAL A 75 -16.36 10.48 -6.66
C VAL A 75 -17.30 9.90 -7.71
N TYR A 76 -17.78 10.74 -8.62
CA TYR A 76 -18.74 10.35 -9.64
C TYR A 76 -18.15 9.33 -10.61
N VAL A 77 -16.94 9.57 -11.12
CA VAL A 77 -16.28 8.68 -12.08
C VAL A 77 -15.99 7.31 -11.46
N THR A 78 -15.47 7.28 -10.23
CA THR A 78 -15.16 6.02 -9.56
C THR A 78 -16.43 5.25 -9.23
N TRP A 79 -17.48 5.95 -8.80
CA TRP A 79 -18.78 5.33 -8.59
C TRP A 79 -19.36 4.75 -9.88
N GLN A 80 -19.45 5.54 -10.94
CA GLN A 80 -20.08 5.14 -12.20
C GLN A 80 -19.41 3.91 -12.80
N LEU A 81 -18.08 3.87 -12.79
CA LEU A 81 -17.31 2.78 -13.37
C LEU A 81 -17.30 1.53 -12.48
N TYR A 82 -17.01 1.72 -11.19
CA TYR A 82 -16.61 0.61 -10.32
C TYR A 82 -17.68 0.20 -9.31
N CYS A 83 -18.63 1.09 -9.00
CA CYS A 83 -19.52 0.89 -7.86
C CYS A 83 -21.02 0.91 -8.22
N GLN A 84 -21.43 1.48 -9.37
CA GLN A 84 -22.84 1.76 -9.71
C GLN A 84 -23.75 0.53 -9.63
N LEU A 85 -23.20 -0.63 -9.92
CA LEU A 85 -23.90 -1.89 -10.00
C LEU A 85 -23.69 -2.77 -8.76
N ASP A 86 -22.97 -2.26 -7.76
CA ASP A 86 -22.81 -2.88 -6.45
C ASP A 86 -23.99 -2.52 -5.55
N PRO A 87 -24.41 -3.43 -4.64
CA PRO A 87 -25.54 -3.18 -3.76
C PRO A 87 -25.21 -2.13 -2.67
N MET A 88 -23.92 -1.85 -2.48
CA MET A 88 -23.41 -1.01 -1.44
C MET A 88 -22.19 -0.23 -1.92
N VAL A 89 -22.14 1.05 -1.55
CA VAL A 89 -20.97 1.91 -1.70
C VAL A 89 -20.61 2.48 -0.35
N GLU A 90 -19.33 2.58 -0.07
CA GLU A 90 -18.81 3.15 1.16
C GLU A 90 -17.84 4.28 0.85
N ILE A 91 -18.09 5.46 1.40
CA ILE A 91 -17.17 6.59 1.43
C ILE A 91 -16.55 6.66 2.82
N ILE A 92 -15.24 6.56 2.88
CA ILE A 92 -14.44 6.61 4.10
C ILE A 92 -13.68 7.93 4.11
N VAL A 93 -13.88 8.72 5.16
CA VAL A 93 -13.21 10.00 5.39
C VAL A 93 -12.25 9.82 6.56
N ARG A 94 -11.01 10.22 6.35
CA ARG A 94 -9.94 10.22 7.36
C ARG A 94 -9.24 11.58 7.38
N PRO A 95 -8.67 12.00 8.51
CA PRO A 95 -7.73 13.13 8.55
C PRO A 95 -6.60 13.01 7.51
N LEU A 96 -6.07 14.14 7.04
CA LEU A 96 -5.02 14.18 6.00
C LEU A 96 -3.74 13.44 6.41
N GLN A 97 -3.40 13.49 7.70
CA GLN A 97 -2.25 12.82 8.29
C GLN A 97 -2.43 11.30 8.46
N ASP A 98 -3.67 10.82 8.39
CA ASP A 98 -3.96 9.40 8.58
C ASP A 98 -3.69 8.63 7.29
N VAL A 99 -3.03 7.49 7.42
CA VAL A 99 -2.72 6.64 6.25
C VAL A 99 -3.98 6.01 5.67
N SER A 100 -3.88 5.56 4.41
CA SER A 100 -4.93 4.83 3.71
C SER A 100 -5.62 3.73 4.56
N PRO A 101 -6.95 3.53 4.40
CA PRO A 101 -7.67 2.41 4.98
C PRO A 101 -7.16 1.03 4.51
N ASN A 102 -6.33 0.98 3.47
CA ASN A 102 -5.72 -0.26 2.98
C ASN A 102 -4.49 -0.70 3.83
N SER A 103 -3.75 0.23 4.44
CA SER A 103 -2.61 -0.07 5.34
C SER A 103 -3.00 -0.14 6.80
N SER A 104 -3.85 0.79 7.26
CA SER A 104 -4.24 0.89 8.66
C SER A 104 -5.51 0.10 8.95
N ARG A 105 -5.33 -1.03 9.64
CA ARG A 105 -6.41 -1.77 10.33
C ARG A 105 -6.84 -1.01 11.59
N CYS A 106 -7.47 0.16 11.42
CA CYS A 106 -8.13 0.83 12.55
C CYS A 106 -9.06 -0.18 13.28
N PRO A 107 -9.27 -0.14 14.61
CA PRO A 107 -10.14 -1.09 15.31
C PRO A 107 -11.58 -0.99 14.79
N SER A 108 -11.98 0.23 14.42
CA SER A 108 -13.17 0.52 13.64
C SER A 108 -13.22 -0.30 12.36
N SER A 109 -12.10 -0.52 11.67
CA SER A 109 -11.96 -1.28 10.43
C SER A 109 -12.15 -2.79 10.62
N GLN A 110 -11.78 -3.43 11.74
CA GLN A 110 -12.10 -4.84 11.99
C GLN A 110 -13.58 -5.03 12.37
N ALA A 111 -14.10 -4.20 13.27
CA ALA A 111 -15.52 -4.18 13.61
C ALA A 111 -16.36 -3.83 12.39
N SER A 112 -15.89 -2.89 11.57
CA SER A 112 -16.46 -2.50 10.28
C SER A 112 -16.30 -3.57 9.24
N LEU A 113 -15.17 -4.26 9.07
CA LEU A 113 -15.03 -5.36 8.11
C LEU A 113 -15.93 -6.51 8.53
N ALA A 114 -16.08 -6.78 9.83
CA ALA A 114 -17.04 -7.75 10.35
C ALA A 114 -18.49 -7.28 10.16
N GLN A 115 -18.80 -6.01 10.37
CA GLN A 115 -20.12 -5.40 10.16
C GLN A 115 -20.48 -5.31 8.68
N ARG A 116 -19.54 -4.89 7.82
CA ARG A 116 -19.53 -4.99 6.37
C ARG A 116 -19.79 -6.43 6.00
N ARG A 117 -18.99 -7.40 6.42
CA ARG A 117 -19.24 -8.84 6.17
C ARG A 117 -20.60 -9.32 6.71
N LYS A 118 -21.13 -8.75 7.80
CA LYS A 118 -22.44 -9.13 8.39
C LYS A 118 -23.61 -8.55 7.59
N GLN A 119 -23.56 -7.27 7.20
CA GLN A 119 -24.53 -6.62 6.30
C GLN A 119 -24.43 -7.19 4.89
N LEU A 120 -23.20 -7.38 4.39
CA LEU A 120 -22.87 -8.05 3.15
C LEU A 120 -23.39 -9.49 3.17
N LYS A 121 -23.22 -10.29 4.24
CA LYS A 121 -23.83 -11.64 4.35
C LYS A 121 -25.36 -11.61 4.34
N ARG A 122 -25.97 -10.55 4.89
CA ARG A 122 -27.43 -10.35 4.89
C ARG A 122 -27.96 -9.94 3.51
N LEU A 123 -27.16 -9.22 2.71
CA LEU A 123 -27.46 -8.80 1.34
C LEU A 123 -27.02 -9.85 0.27
N LEU A 124 -25.93 -10.58 0.50
CA LEU A 124 -25.31 -11.61 -0.34
C LEU A 124 -26.11 -12.92 -0.37
N LYS A 125 -27.04 -13.14 0.56
CA LYS A 125 -27.96 -14.29 0.49
C LYS A 125 -28.80 -14.31 -0.78
N ILE A 126 -28.79 -13.23 -1.57
CA ILE A 126 -29.57 -13.12 -2.80
C ILE A 126 -28.67 -13.02 -4.06
N TRP A 127 -27.39 -12.60 -3.99
CA TRP A 127 -26.64 -12.31 -5.24
C TRP A 127 -25.13 -12.59 -5.16
N MET A 128 -24.67 -13.52 -6.01
CA MET A 128 -23.33 -13.50 -6.60
C MET A 128 -23.47 -12.88 -8.00
N PHE A 129 -22.41 -12.25 -8.51
CA PHE A 129 -22.34 -11.45 -9.75
C PHE A 129 -22.70 -9.97 -9.57
N CYS A 130 -21.82 -9.25 -8.89
CA CYS A 130 -21.69 -7.82 -9.09
C CYS A 130 -21.22 -7.57 -10.53
N LYS A 131 -21.95 -6.73 -11.26
CA LYS A 131 -21.59 -6.28 -12.62
C LYS A 131 -20.91 -4.92 -12.45
N MET A 132 -20.03 -4.48 -13.34
CA MET A 132 -19.36 -3.15 -13.29
C MET A 132 -19.47 -2.48 -14.65
N MET A 133 -19.58 -1.16 -14.74
CA MET A 133 -19.86 -0.51 -16.02
C MET A 133 -18.63 -0.48 -16.94
N PRO A 134 -18.80 -0.60 -18.27
CA PRO A 134 -17.67 -0.54 -19.20
C PRO A 134 -17.04 0.86 -19.24
N THR A 135 -15.71 0.93 -19.20
CA THR A 135 -14.90 2.17 -19.31
C THR A 135 -15.04 2.94 -20.62
N LYS A 136 -15.85 2.43 -21.58
CA LYS A 136 -16.15 3.09 -22.87
C LYS A 136 -16.90 4.42 -22.71
N THR A 137 -17.58 4.65 -21.58
CA THR A 137 -18.36 5.87 -21.33
C THR A 137 -17.55 7.05 -20.79
N LEU A 138 -16.23 6.89 -20.55
CA LEU A 138 -15.40 8.00 -20.11
C LEU A 138 -15.23 9.05 -21.22
N ALA A 139 -15.11 10.32 -20.81
CA ALA A 139 -14.69 11.38 -21.71
C ALA A 139 -13.24 11.13 -22.18
N PRO A 140 -12.87 11.44 -23.43
CA PRO A 140 -11.51 11.18 -23.95
C PRO A 140 -10.40 11.73 -23.07
N GLU A 141 -10.61 12.91 -22.50
CA GLU A 141 -9.70 13.56 -21.56
C GLU A 141 -9.46 12.67 -20.34
N ASP A 142 -10.47 12.08 -19.71
CA ASP A 142 -10.30 11.32 -18.47
C ASP A 142 -9.71 9.91 -18.66
N LYS A 143 -9.43 9.50 -19.91
CA LYS A 143 -8.93 8.16 -20.23
C LYS A 143 -7.41 8.08 -20.11
N VAL A 144 -6.95 7.04 -19.45
CA VAL A 144 -5.57 6.57 -19.46
C VAL A 144 -5.56 5.18 -20.08
N VAL A 145 -4.80 5.01 -21.15
CA VAL A 145 -4.68 3.72 -21.86
C VAL A 145 -3.37 3.06 -21.44
N LEU A 146 -3.46 1.92 -20.77
CA LEU A 146 -2.31 1.09 -20.41
C LEU A 146 -2.03 0.09 -21.52
N ASP A 147 -0.83 0.14 -22.09
CA ASP A 147 -0.30 -0.86 -23.01
C ASP A 147 0.29 -2.01 -22.20
N LEU A 148 -0.33 -3.18 -22.33
CA LEU A 148 0.07 -4.40 -21.63
C LEU A 148 1.01 -5.27 -22.46
N GLY A 149 1.37 -4.83 -23.67
CA GLY A 149 2.15 -5.58 -24.64
C GLY A 149 1.33 -6.60 -25.43
N GLY A 150 1.89 -7.03 -26.58
CA GLY A 150 1.24 -8.02 -27.45
C GLY A 150 -0.09 -7.54 -28.06
N GLY A 151 -0.23 -6.23 -28.27
CA GLY A 151 -1.44 -5.61 -28.81
C GLY A 151 -2.61 -5.52 -27.82
N LYS A 152 -2.39 -5.85 -26.55
CA LYS A 152 -3.40 -5.74 -25.49
C LYS A 152 -3.29 -4.39 -24.80
N SER A 153 -4.41 -3.71 -24.66
CA SER A 153 -4.50 -2.49 -23.87
C SER A 153 -5.73 -2.49 -22.99
N GLU A 154 -5.64 -1.76 -21.89
CA GLU A 154 -6.73 -1.59 -20.93
C GLU A 154 -6.91 -0.10 -20.65
N VAL A 155 -8.16 0.33 -20.51
CA VAL A 155 -8.50 1.74 -20.35
C VAL A 155 -9.02 1.98 -18.95
N PHE A 156 -8.43 2.97 -18.28
CA PHE A 156 -8.80 3.40 -16.94
C PHE A 156 -9.17 4.87 -16.92
N SER A 157 -9.89 5.27 -15.87
CA SER A 157 -9.95 6.68 -15.48
C SER A 157 -8.61 7.12 -14.90
N LYS A 158 -8.17 8.34 -15.26
CA LYS A 158 -7.01 9.01 -14.64
C LYS A 158 -7.11 9.02 -13.12
N GLU A 159 -8.24 9.51 -12.60
CA GLU A 159 -8.49 9.69 -11.17
C GLU A 159 -8.43 8.37 -10.42
N TYR A 160 -9.01 7.31 -11.00
CA TYR A 160 -8.94 5.96 -10.42
C TYR A 160 -7.50 5.46 -10.32
N LEU A 161 -6.70 5.59 -11.39
CA LEU A 161 -5.31 5.14 -11.39
C LEU A 161 -4.46 5.94 -10.40
N LEU A 162 -4.57 7.27 -10.39
CA LEU A 162 -3.82 8.11 -9.45
C LEU A 162 -4.19 7.79 -8.00
N GLY A 163 -5.48 7.67 -7.69
CA GLY A 163 -5.96 7.34 -6.35
C GLY A 163 -5.53 5.94 -5.90
N TRP A 164 -5.52 4.95 -6.80
CA TRP A 164 -5.04 3.60 -6.49
C TRP A 164 -3.53 3.57 -6.27
N ILE A 165 -2.75 4.23 -7.13
CA ILE A 165 -1.30 4.28 -7.03
C ILE A 165 -0.89 4.93 -5.70
N ARG A 166 -1.44 6.11 -5.38
CA ARG A 166 -1.13 6.81 -4.12
C ARG A 166 -1.45 5.96 -2.90
N ALA A 167 -2.62 5.32 -2.88
CA ALA A 167 -3.01 4.45 -1.77
C ALA A 167 -2.06 3.25 -1.60
N GLU A 168 -1.50 2.71 -2.68
CA GLU A 168 -0.54 1.59 -2.62
C GLU A 168 0.88 2.03 -2.26
N LEU A 169 1.29 3.24 -2.66
CA LEU A 169 2.56 3.86 -2.25
C LEU A 169 2.56 4.20 -0.75
N GLU A 170 1.46 4.74 -0.22
CA GLU A 170 1.25 4.92 1.23
C GLU A 170 1.38 3.59 2.01
N ASN A 171 1.06 2.45 1.36
CA ASN A 171 1.23 1.12 1.94
C ASN A 171 2.69 0.60 1.83
N GLY A 172 3.62 1.43 1.35
CA GLY A 172 5.03 1.13 1.16
C GLY A 172 5.29 0.11 0.04
N LYS A 173 4.44 0.05 -0.98
CA LYS A 173 4.74 -0.73 -2.19
C LYS A 173 5.65 0.07 -3.13
N GLY A 174 6.55 -0.62 -3.82
CA GLY A 174 7.29 -0.02 -4.93
C GLY A 174 6.41 0.18 -6.15
N LEU A 175 6.78 1.12 -7.02
CA LEU A 175 6.03 1.45 -8.25
C LEU A 175 5.74 0.24 -9.14
N ASP A 176 6.65 -0.74 -9.19
CA ASP A 176 6.54 -1.96 -9.98
C ASP A 176 5.81 -3.12 -9.27
N ASP A 177 5.48 -2.97 -7.99
CA ASP A 177 4.70 -3.94 -7.20
C ASP A 177 3.22 -3.56 -7.09
N ILE A 178 2.82 -2.42 -7.66
CA ILE A 178 1.42 -1.97 -7.67
C ILE A 178 0.62 -2.83 -8.64
N VAL A 179 -0.48 -3.39 -8.16
CA VAL A 179 -1.43 -4.17 -8.95
C VAL A 179 -2.77 -3.45 -8.92
N VAL A 180 -3.20 -2.95 -10.08
CA VAL A 180 -4.50 -2.32 -10.27
C VAL A 180 -5.50 -3.34 -10.80
N THR A 181 -6.77 -3.17 -10.42
CA THR A 181 -7.84 -4.04 -10.92
C THR A 181 -8.59 -3.34 -12.05
N SER A 182 -8.62 -3.94 -13.24
CA SER A 182 -9.53 -3.62 -14.35
C SER A 182 -10.69 -4.62 -14.39
N MET A 183 -11.74 -4.30 -15.13
CA MET A 183 -12.83 -5.22 -15.43
C MET A 183 -12.98 -5.38 -16.94
N THR A 184 -13.02 -6.62 -17.41
CA THR A 184 -13.34 -6.90 -18.82
C THR A 184 -14.76 -6.45 -19.19
N PRO A 185 -15.07 -6.31 -20.50
CA PRO A 185 -16.44 -6.15 -20.98
C PRO A 185 -17.42 -7.26 -20.51
N LYS A 186 -16.89 -8.44 -20.13
CA LYS A 186 -17.66 -9.55 -19.57
C LYS A 186 -17.75 -9.51 -18.04
N HIS A 187 -17.41 -8.38 -17.43
CA HIS A 187 -17.43 -8.14 -15.98
C HIS A 187 -16.60 -9.14 -15.16
N ARG A 188 -15.45 -9.55 -15.71
CA ARG A 188 -14.46 -10.33 -14.96
C ARG A 188 -13.32 -9.42 -14.51
N PRO A 189 -12.90 -9.47 -13.23
CA PRO A 189 -11.75 -8.71 -12.76
C PRO A 189 -10.49 -9.26 -13.40
N ILE A 190 -9.68 -8.34 -13.91
CA ILE A 190 -8.31 -8.59 -14.35
C ILE A 190 -7.39 -7.78 -13.46
N GLU A 191 -6.35 -8.45 -12.97
CA GLU A 191 -5.26 -7.79 -12.27
C GLU A 191 -4.18 -7.38 -13.27
N ILE A 192 -3.78 -6.12 -13.18
CA ILE A 192 -2.73 -5.56 -14.01
C ILE A 192 -1.65 -5.03 -13.09
N GLN A 193 -0.47 -5.64 -13.17
CA GLN A 193 0.71 -5.11 -12.49
C GLN A 193 1.23 -3.91 -13.28
N LEU A 194 1.43 -2.78 -12.61
CA LEU A 194 2.03 -1.59 -13.18
C LEU A 194 3.55 -1.76 -13.29
N THR A 195 3.97 -2.62 -14.22
CA THR A 195 5.40 -2.87 -14.45
C THR A 195 6.10 -1.61 -14.95
N LYS A 196 7.44 -1.58 -14.89
CA LYS A 196 8.25 -0.48 -15.45
C LYS A 196 7.91 -0.19 -16.92
N ASP A 197 7.60 -1.22 -17.68
CA ASP A 197 7.20 -1.06 -19.08
C ASP A 197 5.86 -0.34 -19.21
N VAL A 198 4.87 -0.67 -18.38
CA VAL A 198 3.57 0.02 -18.34
C VAL A 198 3.77 1.49 -17.96
N TRP A 199 4.63 1.76 -16.98
CA TRP A 199 4.97 3.14 -16.61
C TRP A 199 5.60 3.91 -17.77
N ILE A 200 6.66 3.38 -18.39
CA ILE A 200 7.41 4.06 -19.45
C ILE A 200 6.60 4.22 -20.75
N LYS A 201 5.80 3.21 -21.10
CA LYS A 201 5.05 3.18 -22.37
C LYS A 201 3.69 3.87 -22.28
N SER A 202 3.11 3.95 -21.08
CA SER A 202 1.73 4.45 -20.92
C SER A 202 1.62 5.60 -19.95
N LEU A 203 2.07 5.45 -18.70
CA LEU A 203 1.81 6.45 -17.66
C LEU A 203 2.69 7.70 -17.78
N LEU A 204 3.95 7.55 -18.20
CA LEU A 204 4.90 8.64 -18.39
C LEU A 204 4.81 9.28 -19.79
N ARG A 205 3.67 9.09 -20.45
CA ARG A 205 3.38 9.58 -21.80
C ARG A 205 1.93 10.07 -21.88
N GLY A 206 1.62 10.81 -22.93
CA GLY A 206 0.27 11.29 -23.19
C GLY A 206 -0.14 12.46 -22.30
N ALA A 207 -1.44 12.72 -22.24
CA ALA A 207 -2.03 13.93 -21.68
C ALA A 207 -1.81 14.12 -20.17
N TRP A 208 -1.54 13.03 -19.44
CA TRP A 208 -1.44 13.01 -17.97
C TRP A 208 -0.02 12.71 -17.48
N LYS A 209 0.97 12.90 -18.36
CA LYS A 209 2.39 12.61 -18.09
C LYS A 209 2.86 13.32 -16.82
N GLU A 210 2.50 14.59 -16.63
CA GLU A 210 3.02 15.42 -15.55
C GLU A 210 2.64 14.87 -14.17
N GLU A 211 1.39 14.47 -13.96
CA GLU A 211 0.93 13.93 -12.68
C GLU A 211 1.56 12.58 -12.35
N PHE A 212 1.70 11.69 -13.34
CA PHE A 212 2.36 10.40 -13.14
C PHE A 212 3.88 10.54 -13.00
N GLN A 213 4.50 11.50 -13.70
CA GLN A 213 5.94 11.77 -13.62
C GLN A 213 6.33 12.34 -12.26
N ALA A 214 5.50 13.17 -11.64
CA ALA A 214 5.73 13.67 -10.30
C ALA A 214 5.83 12.51 -9.28
N ILE A 215 4.87 11.58 -9.33
CA ILE A 215 4.88 10.37 -8.49
C ILE A 215 6.13 9.51 -8.80
N TRP A 216 6.38 9.25 -10.08
CA TRP A 216 7.50 8.43 -10.51
C TRP A 216 8.85 8.97 -10.04
N SER A 217 9.06 10.29 -10.13
CA SER A 217 10.32 10.93 -9.76
C SER A 217 10.60 10.80 -8.27
N ILE A 218 9.64 11.21 -7.42
CA ILE A 218 9.75 11.15 -5.96
C ILE A 218 10.00 9.71 -5.50
N GLU A 219 9.19 8.77 -5.96
CA GLU A 219 9.32 7.38 -5.54
C GLU A 219 10.61 6.74 -6.05
N THR A 220 11.09 7.12 -7.24
CA THR A 220 12.36 6.60 -7.74
C THR A 220 13.54 7.13 -6.94
N GLU A 221 13.52 8.38 -6.51
CA GLU A 221 14.53 8.96 -5.62
C GLU A 221 14.59 8.20 -4.29
N ILE A 222 13.43 8.00 -3.63
CA ILE A 222 13.33 7.21 -2.39
C ILE A 222 13.87 5.79 -2.57
N GLN A 223 13.56 5.14 -3.70
CA GLN A 223 14.07 3.80 -4.01
C GLN A 223 15.58 3.78 -4.21
N ILE A 224 16.15 4.81 -4.84
CA ILE A 224 17.60 4.95 -5.04
C ILE A 224 18.28 5.14 -3.69
N GLU A 225 17.81 6.08 -2.87
CA GLU A 225 18.36 6.36 -1.53
C GLU A 225 18.34 5.11 -0.65
N ARG A 226 17.22 4.38 -0.64
CA ARG A 226 17.12 3.10 0.09
C ARG A 226 18.11 2.06 -0.43
N SER A 227 18.25 1.93 -1.75
CA SER A 227 19.18 0.98 -2.35
C SER A 227 20.62 1.31 -2.02
N ASP A 228 21.00 2.58 -2.06
CA ASP A 228 22.35 3.06 -1.75
C ASP A 228 22.65 2.83 -0.25
N ALA A 229 21.71 3.14 0.65
CA ALA A 229 21.84 2.88 2.09
C ALA A 229 21.91 1.38 2.43
N LEU A 230 21.13 0.52 1.75
CA LEU A 230 21.23 -0.93 1.91
C LEU A 230 22.57 -1.48 1.40
N GLN A 231 23.11 -0.92 0.33
CA GLN A 231 24.42 -1.32 -0.16
C GLN A 231 25.52 -0.90 0.82
N GLU A 232 25.44 0.31 1.37
CA GLU A 232 26.35 0.78 2.43
C GLU A 232 26.29 -0.13 3.67
N LEU A 233 25.10 -0.59 4.07
CA LEU A 233 24.97 -1.56 5.16
C LEU A 233 25.68 -2.88 4.86
N LYS A 234 25.53 -3.41 3.64
CA LYS A 234 26.18 -4.67 3.23
C LYS A 234 27.70 -4.53 3.18
N ASP A 235 28.19 -3.39 2.71
CA ASP A 235 29.62 -3.11 2.60
C ASP A 235 30.25 -2.87 3.98
N THR A 236 29.53 -2.19 4.87
CA THR A 236 29.98 -1.87 6.24
C THR A 236 29.88 -3.07 7.19
N PHE A 237 28.82 -3.88 7.05
CA PHE A 237 28.51 -5.01 7.92
C PHE A 237 28.38 -6.31 7.11
N PRO A 238 29.48 -7.05 6.89
CA PRO A 238 29.50 -8.22 6.00
C PRO A 238 28.54 -9.34 6.38
N SER A 239 28.19 -9.47 7.66
CA SER A 239 27.23 -10.45 8.18
C SER A 239 25.77 -10.03 8.01
N PHE A 240 25.50 -8.77 7.65
CA PHE A 240 24.15 -8.21 7.59
C PHE A 240 23.23 -9.00 6.68
N GLU A 241 23.63 -9.29 5.44
CA GLU A 241 22.75 -9.94 4.45
C GLU A 241 22.30 -11.34 4.90
N ASN A 242 23.23 -12.14 5.42
CA ASN A 242 22.92 -13.45 5.98
C ASN A 242 22.07 -13.34 7.24
N ASN A 243 22.48 -12.50 8.20
CA ASN A 243 21.79 -12.39 9.49
C ASN A 243 20.40 -11.78 9.34
N ALA A 244 20.19 -10.90 8.35
CA ALA A 244 18.88 -10.39 7.99
C ALA A 244 17.95 -11.48 7.45
N CYS A 245 18.47 -12.46 6.70
CA CYS A 245 17.70 -13.62 6.26
C CYS A 245 17.34 -14.54 7.43
N VAL A 246 18.29 -14.82 8.33
CA VAL A 246 18.03 -15.62 9.55
C VAL A 246 17.01 -14.91 10.44
N PHE A 247 17.16 -13.60 10.64
CA PHE A 247 16.24 -12.77 11.40
C PHE A 247 14.82 -12.82 10.83
N LEU A 248 14.65 -12.62 9.52
CA LEU A 248 13.34 -12.71 8.87
C LEU A 248 12.71 -14.10 9.03
N GLN A 249 13.53 -15.16 8.94
CA GLN A 249 13.07 -16.52 9.14
C GLN A 249 12.58 -16.75 10.57
N ASP A 250 13.34 -16.31 11.57
CA ASP A 250 12.99 -16.44 12.97
C ASP A 250 11.72 -15.66 13.30
N LEU A 251 11.57 -14.43 12.77
CA LEU A 251 10.34 -13.64 12.95
C LEU A 251 9.11 -14.38 12.41
N LYS A 252 9.21 -15.01 11.23
CA LYS A 252 8.11 -15.80 10.64
C LYS A 252 7.84 -17.11 11.39
N GLN A 253 8.83 -17.64 12.10
CA GLN A 253 8.74 -18.92 12.81
C GLN A 253 8.58 -18.77 14.33
N PHE A 254 8.45 -17.55 14.86
CA PHE A 254 8.38 -17.25 16.29
C PHE A 254 7.43 -18.16 17.09
N GLY A 255 6.22 -18.43 16.58
CA GLY A 255 5.23 -19.28 17.25
C GLY A 255 5.40 -20.79 17.02
N ARG A 256 6.39 -21.22 16.21
CA ARG A 256 6.57 -22.61 15.77
C ARG A 256 7.91 -23.21 16.14
N SER A 257 8.92 -22.39 16.40
CA SER A 257 10.28 -22.80 16.73
C SER A 257 10.70 -22.19 18.06
N SER A 258 11.00 -23.04 19.05
CA SER A 258 11.53 -22.61 20.35
C SER A 258 12.85 -21.86 20.17
N ASP A 259 13.75 -22.38 19.34
CA ASP A 259 15.07 -21.80 19.14
C ASP A 259 15.00 -20.41 18.49
N ALA A 260 14.08 -20.22 17.54
CA ALA A 260 13.85 -18.91 16.92
C ALA A 260 13.31 -17.90 17.93
N ARG A 261 12.37 -18.34 18.78
CA ARG A 261 11.80 -17.51 19.84
C ARG A 261 12.86 -17.12 20.87
N ASP A 262 13.66 -18.07 21.33
CA ASP A 262 14.68 -17.85 22.34
C ASP A 262 15.75 -16.86 21.84
N ARG A 263 16.19 -16.99 20.57
CA ARG A 263 17.10 -16.02 19.96
C ARG A 263 16.52 -14.62 19.83
N LEU A 264 15.25 -14.50 19.42
CA LEU A 264 14.59 -13.20 19.29
C LEU A 264 14.44 -12.53 20.66
N LEU A 265 13.96 -13.27 21.67
CA LEU A 265 13.79 -12.74 23.02
C LEU A 265 15.14 -12.37 23.67
N ALA A 266 16.21 -13.12 23.40
CA ALA A 266 17.55 -12.83 23.92
C ALA A 266 18.16 -11.52 23.41
N SER A 267 17.60 -10.92 22.37
CA SER A 267 18.12 -9.67 21.80
C SER A 267 17.92 -8.44 22.68
N ASN A 268 17.04 -8.49 23.67
CA ASN A 268 16.75 -7.40 24.61
C ASN A 268 16.53 -6.04 23.94
N HIS A 269 16.00 -6.04 22.72
CA HIS A 269 15.66 -4.85 21.96
C HIS A 269 14.16 -4.84 21.68
N GLU A 270 13.52 -3.67 21.76
CA GLU A 270 12.07 -3.47 21.58
C GLU A 270 11.52 -4.12 20.29
N PHE A 271 12.32 -4.09 19.23
CA PHE A 271 11.99 -4.66 17.91
C PHE A 271 12.74 -5.95 17.57
N PHE A 272 13.31 -6.64 18.57
CA PHE A 272 14.20 -7.80 18.39
C PHE A 272 15.46 -7.54 17.55
N LEU A 273 15.79 -6.27 17.29
CA LEU A 273 16.97 -5.84 16.55
C LEU A 273 18.15 -5.74 17.51
N GLY A 274 18.90 -6.82 17.66
CA GLY A 274 20.06 -6.85 18.54
C GLY A 274 20.86 -8.15 18.39
N ALA A 275 21.78 -8.39 19.30
CA ALA A 275 22.50 -9.66 19.34
C ALA A 275 21.51 -10.84 19.50
N PRO A 276 21.73 -12.00 18.89
CA PRO A 276 22.90 -12.36 18.10
C PRO A 276 22.84 -11.93 16.62
N TYR A 277 21.77 -11.27 16.16
CA TYR A 277 21.58 -10.91 14.75
C TYR A 277 22.46 -9.74 14.32
N PHE A 278 22.44 -8.65 15.10
CA PHE A 278 23.02 -7.36 14.72
C PHE A 278 23.78 -6.74 15.90
N SER A 279 24.92 -6.11 15.63
CA SER A 279 25.62 -5.29 16.64
C SER A 279 24.87 -3.98 16.87
N SER A 280 25.18 -3.27 17.96
CA SER A 280 24.57 -1.96 18.25
C SER A 280 24.79 -0.94 17.13
N GLU A 281 25.96 -0.98 16.47
CA GLU A 281 26.26 -0.12 15.32
C GLU A 281 25.40 -0.49 14.11
N THR A 282 25.26 -1.79 13.83
CA THR A 282 24.39 -2.27 12.73
C THR A 282 22.93 -1.88 12.98
N VAL A 283 22.43 -2.04 14.21
CA VAL A 283 21.05 -1.65 14.58
C VAL A 283 20.84 -0.15 14.34
N THR A 284 21.78 0.69 14.77
CA THR A 284 21.70 2.15 14.56
C THR A 284 21.61 2.50 13.07
N ALA A 285 22.38 1.83 12.23
CA ALA A 285 22.35 2.04 10.78
C ALA A 285 21.06 1.49 10.13
N ILE A 286 20.59 0.32 10.57
CA ILE A 286 19.30 -0.27 10.14
C ILE A 286 18.14 0.69 10.42
N LEU A 287 18.10 1.28 11.62
CA LEU A 287 17.01 2.17 12.04
C LEU A 287 16.94 3.46 11.20
N LYS A 288 18.06 3.89 10.61
CA LYS A 288 18.15 5.06 9.73
C LYS A 288 17.79 4.77 8.27
N LEU A 289 17.55 3.52 7.89
CA LEU A 289 17.21 3.18 6.51
C LEU A 289 16.00 3.96 6.00
N PRO A 290 16.05 4.53 4.78
CA PRO A 290 14.87 5.09 4.13
C PRO A 290 13.80 4.03 3.90
N PHE A 291 12.55 4.33 4.27
CA PHE A 291 11.40 3.44 4.14
C PHE A 291 10.11 4.23 3.87
N GLY A 292 9.70 4.26 2.59
CA GLY A 292 8.66 5.18 2.13
C GLY A 292 9.13 6.63 2.27
N HIS A 293 8.27 7.53 2.73
CA HIS A 293 8.62 8.93 3.00
C HIS A 293 9.30 9.16 4.35
N ASN A 294 9.62 8.11 5.11
CA ASN A 294 10.14 8.17 6.48
C ASN A 294 11.35 7.23 6.66
N THR A 295 11.90 7.15 7.88
CA THR A 295 12.91 6.15 8.25
C THR A 295 12.27 4.84 8.72
N PHE A 296 13.02 3.75 8.70
CA PHE A 296 12.57 2.46 9.23
C PHE A 296 12.17 2.57 10.71
N HIS A 297 12.94 3.30 11.51
CA HIS A 297 12.61 3.58 12.90
C HIS A 297 11.29 4.33 13.10
N ALA A 298 11.05 5.39 12.32
CA ALA A 298 9.78 6.12 12.38
C ALA A 298 8.59 5.21 12.07
N ASN A 299 8.71 4.36 11.05
CA ASN A 299 7.66 3.39 10.72
C ASN A 299 7.43 2.33 11.81
N LEU A 300 8.50 1.91 12.52
CA LEU A 300 8.39 1.00 13.66
C LEU A 300 7.72 1.65 14.87
N LYS A 301 8.05 2.92 15.17
CA LYS A 301 7.36 3.69 16.22
C LYS A 301 5.91 3.95 15.89
N ASP A 302 5.62 4.31 14.64
CA ASP A 302 4.26 4.44 14.13
C ASP A 302 3.47 3.14 14.28
N LEU A 303 4.11 1.97 14.12
CA LEU A 303 3.47 0.68 14.32
C LEU A 303 3.09 0.45 15.78
N ILE A 304 3.96 0.80 16.73
CA ILE A 304 3.69 0.69 18.18
C ILE A 304 2.59 1.65 18.59
N ALA A 305 2.70 2.93 18.22
CA ALA A 305 1.68 3.93 18.48
C ALA A 305 0.32 3.46 17.94
N LYS A 306 0.29 2.96 16.69
CA LYS A 306 -0.89 2.34 16.08
C LYS A 306 -1.37 1.08 16.78
N LYS A 307 -0.60 0.40 17.63
CA LYS A 307 -1.10 -0.76 18.41
C LYS A 307 -1.67 -0.33 19.75
N GLN A 308 -1.00 0.60 20.42
CA GLN A 308 -1.43 1.19 21.68
C GLN A 308 -2.76 1.92 21.52
N GLU A 309 -2.90 2.74 20.47
CA GLU A 309 -4.14 3.42 20.11
C GLU A 309 -5.30 2.45 19.82
N ARG A 310 -4.98 1.20 19.45
CA ARG A 310 -5.97 0.18 19.09
C ARG A 310 -6.45 -0.66 20.27
N GLY A 311 -5.96 -0.40 21.49
CA GLY A 311 -6.23 -1.22 22.66
C GLY A 311 -5.78 -2.66 22.51
N GLN A 312 -4.83 -2.93 21.60
CA GLN A 312 -4.18 -4.23 21.47
C GLN A 312 -3.04 -4.30 22.47
N SER A 313 -2.65 -5.52 22.87
CA SER A 313 -1.51 -5.71 23.77
C SER A 313 -0.28 -4.95 23.25
N ASP A 314 0.49 -4.36 24.16
CA ASP A 314 1.76 -3.67 23.87
C ASP A 314 2.77 -4.56 23.12
N GLU A 315 2.53 -5.88 23.10
CA GLU A 315 3.36 -6.85 22.40
C GLU A 315 3.18 -6.81 20.87
N ILE A 316 4.26 -6.46 20.16
CA ILE A 316 4.37 -6.57 18.70
C ILE A 316 4.45 -8.06 18.32
N CYS A 317 3.61 -8.50 17.37
CA CYS A 317 3.69 -9.87 16.87
C CYS A 317 4.81 -9.96 15.84
N ALA A 318 5.88 -10.69 16.18
CA ALA A 318 7.05 -10.89 15.33
C ALA A 318 6.69 -11.31 13.89
N SER A 319 5.74 -12.23 13.71
CA SER A 319 5.43 -12.82 12.40
C SER A 319 4.50 -11.99 11.52
N HIS A 320 3.52 -11.31 12.13
CA HIS A 320 2.44 -10.64 11.42
C HIS A 320 2.64 -9.12 11.31
N ASP A 321 3.33 -8.52 12.28
CA ASP A 321 3.54 -7.07 12.31
C ASP A 321 4.95 -6.73 11.82
N LEU A 322 5.99 -7.34 12.44
CA LEU A 322 7.38 -6.97 12.19
C LEU A 322 7.96 -7.60 10.92
N ALA A 323 7.74 -8.91 10.70
CA ALA A 323 8.31 -9.61 9.56
C ALA A 323 7.96 -9.00 8.18
N PRO A 324 6.71 -8.56 7.91
CA PRO A 324 6.39 -7.88 6.64
C PRO A 324 7.12 -6.55 6.45
N LEU A 325 7.35 -5.79 7.53
CA LEU A 325 8.11 -4.54 7.47
C LEU A 325 9.59 -4.81 7.19
N VAL A 326 10.18 -5.78 7.89
CA VAL A 326 11.57 -6.22 7.69
C VAL A 326 11.78 -6.72 6.26
N GLU A 327 10.87 -7.54 5.74
CA GLU A 327 10.92 -8.07 4.37
C GLU A 327 11.02 -6.93 3.35
N LYS A 328 10.16 -5.90 3.49
CA LYS A 328 10.16 -4.73 2.62
C LYS A 328 11.38 -3.82 2.83
N ALA A 329 11.75 -3.54 4.07
CA ALA A 329 12.80 -2.58 4.41
C ALA A 329 14.18 -3.10 3.99
N PHE A 330 14.43 -4.39 4.17
CA PHE A 330 15.71 -5.00 3.81
C PHE A 330 15.78 -5.47 2.36
N GLY A 331 14.67 -5.34 1.60
CA GLY A 331 14.59 -5.81 0.22
C GLY A 331 14.73 -7.32 0.08
N ILE A 332 14.35 -8.08 1.12
CA ILE A 332 14.45 -9.54 1.17
C ILE A 332 13.10 -10.11 0.73
N ARG A 333 13.09 -11.24 0.02
CA ARG A 333 11.84 -11.95 -0.32
C ARG A 333 11.73 -13.24 0.48
N TRP A 334 10.66 -13.39 1.26
CA TRP A 334 10.43 -14.59 2.08
C TRP A 334 10.39 -15.86 1.22
N SER A 335 9.85 -15.77 0.01
CA SER A 335 9.78 -16.88 -0.94
C SER A 335 11.15 -17.43 -1.34
N SER A 336 12.20 -16.60 -1.27
CA SER A 336 13.60 -16.99 -1.47
C SER A 336 14.21 -17.55 -0.19
N VAL A 337 14.05 -16.84 0.94
CA VAL A 337 14.62 -17.23 2.24
C VAL A 337 14.15 -18.61 2.66
N ARG A 338 12.85 -18.92 2.53
CA ARG A 338 12.28 -20.23 2.92
C ARG A 338 12.87 -21.42 2.14
N LYS A 339 13.52 -21.18 1.00
CA LYS A 339 14.16 -22.21 0.15
C LYS A 339 15.64 -22.37 0.45
N MET A 340 16.24 -21.44 1.19
CA MET A 340 17.65 -21.53 1.56
C MET A 340 17.80 -22.67 2.58
N LYS A 341 18.60 -23.66 2.22
CA LYS A 341 19.04 -24.71 3.14
C LYS A 341 20.26 -24.17 3.88
N GLU A 342 20.29 -24.32 5.21
CA GLU A 342 21.44 -23.99 6.07
C GLU A 342 21.73 -22.50 6.30
N LEU A 343 20.70 -21.67 6.48
CA LEU A 343 20.89 -20.34 7.07
C LEU A 343 21.30 -20.48 8.55
N LYS A 344 22.52 -20.06 8.88
CA LYS A 344 23.04 -20.00 10.26
C LYS A 344 23.53 -18.60 10.55
N LEU A 345 23.39 -18.16 11.80
CA LEU A 345 23.90 -16.87 12.24
C LEU A 345 25.41 -16.78 12.01
N GLN A 346 25.83 -15.68 11.41
CA GLN A 346 27.22 -15.29 11.32
C GLN A 346 27.55 -14.34 12.46
N PRO A 347 28.80 -14.34 12.97
CA PRO A 347 29.19 -13.43 14.03
C PRO A 347 28.97 -11.98 13.58
N ALA A 348 28.30 -11.18 14.43
CA ALA A 348 28.01 -9.77 14.14
C ALA A 348 29.28 -8.96 13.83
N ASN A 349 30.45 -9.38 14.36
CA ASN A 349 31.76 -8.74 14.17
C ASN A 349 32.65 -9.43 13.12
N ALA A 350 32.07 -10.23 12.21
CA ALA A 350 32.84 -10.91 11.18
C ALA A 350 33.57 -9.89 10.27
N LYS A 351 34.91 -9.94 10.26
CA LYS A 351 35.73 -9.13 9.35
C LYS A 351 35.38 -9.46 7.89
N PRO A 352 35.40 -8.49 6.96
CA PRO A 352 35.09 -8.73 5.56
C PRO A 352 36.04 -9.78 4.98
N SER A 353 35.50 -10.96 4.67
CA SER A 353 36.22 -11.94 3.88
C SER A 353 36.25 -11.47 2.43
N LYS A 354 37.41 -11.52 1.78
CA LYS A 354 37.61 -11.17 0.36
C LYS A 354 36.86 -12.18 -0.54
N GLN A 355 35.54 -12.09 -0.61
CA GLN A 355 34.76 -12.80 -1.63
C GLN A 355 34.44 -11.84 -2.77
N ARG A 356 34.85 -12.23 -3.99
CA ARG A 356 34.68 -11.51 -5.24
C ARG A 356 33.24 -11.04 -5.40
N ALA A 357 33.05 -9.72 -5.50
CA ALA A 357 31.80 -9.10 -5.91
C ALA A 357 31.34 -9.67 -7.25
N LYS A 358 30.26 -10.47 -7.25
CA LYS A 358 29.50 -10.75 -8.47
C LYS A 358 28.72 -9.49 -8.81
N LYS A 359 29.21 -8.74 -9.79
CA LYS A 359 28.54 -7.59 -10.42
C LYS A 359 27.29 -8.06 -11.19
N ASP A 360 26.18 -8.31 -10.50
CA ASP A 360 24.88 -8.52 -11.16
C ASP A 360 23.79 -7.48 -10.81
N GLY A 361 24.06 -6.55 -9.89
CA GLY A 361 23.13 -5.45 -9.55
C GLY A 361 23.38 -4.11 -10.26
N THR A 362 24.64 -3.82 -10.59
CA THR A 362 25.08 -2.50 -11.12
C THR A 362 24.57 -2.15 -12.51
N SER A 363 24.12 -3.13 -13.31
CA SER A 363 23.68 -2.90 -14.68
C SER A 363 22.31 -2.22 -14.76
N LYS A 364 21.36 -2.61 -13.89
CA LYS A 364 19.99 -2.07 -13.88
C LYS A 364 19.91 -0.63 -13.37
N ILE A 365 20.76 -0.26 -12.41
CA ILE A 365 20.78 1.09 -11.83
C ILE A 365 21.54 2.08 -12.72
N LYS A 366 22.61 1.64 -13.42
CA LYS A 366 23.24 2.45 -14.49
C LYS A 366 22.26 2.76 -15.62
N ALA A 367 21.36 1.83 -15.95
CA ALA A 367 20.31 2.07 -16.94
C ALA A 367 19.29 3.12 -16.45
N LEU A 368 18.86 3.06 -15.19
CA LEU A 368 17.98 4.06 -14.57
C LEU A 368 18.63 5.46 -14.52
N ARG A 369 19.87 5.58 -14.04
CA ARG A 369 20.61 6.86 -14.05
C ARG A 369 20.77 7.45 -15.46
N ARG A 370 20.97 6.59 -16.48
CA ARG A 370 21.04 7.01 -17.91
C ARG A 370 19.69 7.49 -18.46
N MET A 371 18.57 6.95 -17.99
CA MET A 371 17.23 7.44 -18.37
C MET A 371 16.94 8.83 -17.78
N PHE A 372 17.34 9.09 -16.53
CA PHE A 372 17.19 10.43 -15.93
C PHE A 372 18.00 11.49 -16.66
N SER A 373 19.21 11.17 -17.13
CA SER A 373 19.97 12.11 -17.97
C SER A 373 19.34 12.39 -19.33
N ARG A 374 18.51 11.49 -19.86
CA ARG A 374 17.78 11.70 -21.13
C ARG A 374 16.47 12.46 -20.94
N ALA A 375 15.72 12.17 -19.87
CA ALA A 375 14.45 12.84 -19.58
C ALA A 375 14.59 14.30 -19.09
N ARG A 376 15.82 14.77 -18.86
CA ARG A 376 16.12 16.17 -18.51
C ARG A 376 16.52 17.03 -19.72
N LEU A 377 16.67 16.41 -20.89
CA LEU A 377 17.14 17.04 -22.14
C LEU A 377 16.07 17.05 -23.25
N GLU A 378 14.87 16.57 -22.97
CA GLU A 378 13.65 16.66 -23.79
C GLU A 378 12.54 17.28 -22.95
#